data_AF-A0A8X7X076-F1
#
_entry.id   AF-A0A8X7X076-F1
#
_cell.length_a   1.000
_cell.length_b   1.000
_cell.length_c   1.000
_cell.angle_alpha   90.00
_cell.angle_beta   90.00
_cell.angle_gamma   90.00
#
_symmetry.space_group_name_H-M   'P 1'
#
loop_
_entity.id
_entity.type
_entity.pdbx_description
1 polymer ?
#
loop_
_entity_poly.entity_id
_entity_poly.type
_entity_poly.pdbx_seq_one_letter_code
_entity_poly.pdbx_strand_id
1 'polypeptide(L)'
;MFVRFFDGHCFKEDILGLIPLEGNTTGEILFQKIVDFFQENRLDLERINLLVTDGAPSMTGKIKGLSARLSALAPKMKSLYCLIHQSVLCPQLSGELKNTMDSVMATINFIRSTSSLQYRLFRKLLADMSAEHVDLLLHNNVRWLSHS
;
A
#
# COMPACT_ATOMS: atom_id res chain seq x y z
N MET A 1 10.09 -0.87 5.04
CA MET A 1 9.48 -2.14 5.47
C MET A 1 8.92 -1.93 6.86
N PHE A 2 7.62 -2.18 7.02
CA PHE A 2 6.99 -2.19 8.34
C PHE A 2 6.91 -3.63 8.83
N VAL A 3 6.97 -3.81 10.14
CA VAL A 3 6.76 -5.10 10.80
C VAL A 3 5.65 -4.97 11.81
N ARG A 4 4.83 -6.01 11.90
CA ARG A 4 3.85 -6.17 12.97
C ARG A 4 4.20 -7.42 13.76
N PHE A 5 4.40 -7.28 15.06
CA PHE A 5 4.83 -8.37 15.93
C PHE A 5 4.11 -8.31 17.28
N PHE A 6 4.11 -9.44 17.99
CA PHE A 6 3.60 -9.54 19.35
C PHE A 6 4.78 -9.50 20.32
N ASP A 7 4.77 -8.59 21.27
CA ASP A 7 5.87 -8.40 22.23
C ASP A 7 5.70 -9.18 23.55
N GLY A 8 4.64 -9.99 23.65
CA GLY A 8 4.25 -10.67 24.89
C GLY A 8 3.02 -10.07 25.57
N HIS A 9 2.67 -8.82 25.24
CA HIS A 9 1.55 -8.10 25.83
C HIS A 9 0.53 -7.64 24.79
N CYS A 10 0.99 -7.02 23.70
CA CYS A 10 0.13 -6.54 22.64
C CYS A 10 0.80 -6.63 21.26
N PHE A 11 -0.01 -6.46 20.21
CA PHE A 11 0.51 -6.31 18.86
C PHE A 11 1.03 -4.90 18.67
N LYS A 12 2.27 -4.79 18.18
CA LYS A 12 2.94 -3.55 17.83
C LYS A 12 3.22 -3.50 16.35
N GLU A 13 3.19 -2.31 15.79
CA GLU A 13 3.63 -2.01 14.42
C GLU A 13 4.78 -1.01 14.51
N ASP A 14 5.86 -1.27 13.77
CA ASP A 14 7.03 -0.39 13.73
C ASP A 14 7.73 -0.44 12.36
N ILE A 15 8.56 0.57 12.11
CA ILE A 15 9.44 0.60 10.94
C ILE A 15 10.61 -0.34 11.21
N LEU A 16 10.64 -1.46 10.49
CA LEU A 16 11.76 -2.40 10.56
C LEU A 16 13.00 -1.83 9.87
N GLY A 17 12.81 -1.14 8.74
CA GLY A 17 13.91 -0.48 8.04
C GLY A 17 13.52 0.12 6.69
N LEU A 18 14.34 1.04 6.20
CA LEU A 18 14.25 1.61 4.86
C LEU A 18 15.47 1.13 4.06
N ILE A 19 15.22 0.29 3.05
CA ILE A 19 16.28 -0.31 2.24
C ILE A 19 16.29 0.40 0.89
N PRO A 20 17.36 1.14 0.55
CA PRO A 20 17.48 1.76 -0.76
C PRO A 20 17.63 0.67 -1.84
N LEU A 21 16.91 0.85 -2.94
CA LEU A 21 17.00 -0.01 -4.13
C LEU A 21 17.60 0.81 -5.26
N GLU A 22 18.69 0.32 -5.82
CA GLU A 22 19.35 0.92 -6.97
C GLU A 22 19.02 0.12 -8.24
N GLY A 23 18.67 0.81 -9.32
CA GLY A 23 18.33 0.17 -10.59
C GLY A 23 16.97 -0.52 -10.60
N ASN A 24 16.93 -1.78 -11.00
CA ASN A 24 15.68 -2.53 -11.24
C ASN A 24 15.04 -3.03 -9.94
N THR A 25 13.71 -3.06 -9.89
CA THR A 25 12.92 -3.56 -8.75
C THR A 25 12.34 -4.95 -9.03
N THR A 26 13.19 -5.91 -9.39
CA THR A 26 12.76 -7.31 -9.62
C THR A 26 12.56 -8.04 -8.29
N GLY A 27 11.76 -9.12 -8.30
CA GLY A 27 11.56 -9.94 -7.10
C GLY A 27 12.84 -10.57 -6.55
N GLU A 28 13.85 -10.78 -7.41
CA GLU A 28 15.17 -11.26 -7.01
C GLU A 28 15.99 -10.21 -6.27
N ILE A 29 16.05 -8.98 -6.80
CA ILE A 29 16.77 -7.87 -6.15
C ILE A 29 16.14 -7.56 -4.79
N LEU A 30 14.80 -7.52 -4.74
CA LEU A 30 14.04 -7.32 -3.50
C LEU A 30 14.33 -8.42 -2.48
N PHE A 31 14.33 -9.68 -2.92
CA PHE A 31 14.62 -10.82 -2.07
C PHE A 31 16.02 -10.72 -1.47
N GLN A 32 17.04 -10.50 -2.31
CA GLN A 32 18.43 -10.41 -1.84
C GLN A 32 18.59 -9.31 -0.80
N LYS A 33 18.06 -8.11 -1.09
CA LYS A 33 18.13 -6.96 -0.18
C LYS A 33 17.44 -7.21 1.16
N ILE A 34 16.30 -7.92 1.17
CA ILE A 34 15.61 -8.29 2.41
C ILE A 34 16.41 -9.34 3.18
N VAL A 35 16.95 -10.36 2.51
CA VAL A 35 17.78 -11.39 3.16
C VAL A 35 19.02 -10.78 3.79
N ASP A 36 19.75 -9.94 3.04
CA ASP A 36 20.95 -9.25 3.53
C ASP A 36 20.60 -8.41 4.76
N PHE A 37 19.52 -7.61 4.69
CA PHE A 37 19.05 -6.81 5.82
C PHE A 37 18.74 -7.68 7.06
N PHE A 38 18.06 -8.81 6.89
CA PHE A 38 17.76 -9.71 8.01
C PHE A 38 19.03 -10.32 8.60
N GLN A 39 19.97 -10.73 7.76
CA GLN A 39 21.25 -11.30 8.21
C GLN A 39 22.09 -10.28 8.98
N GLU A 40 22.25 -9.06 8.45
CA GLU A 40 22.99 -7.97 9.08
C GLU A 40 22.42 -7.61 10.47
N ASN A 41 21.09 -7.64 10.59
CA ASN A 41 20.39 -7.34 11.84
C ASN A 41 20.15 -8.57 12.74
N ARG A 42 20.69 -9.75 12.37
CA ARG A 42 20.52 -11.02 13.10
C ARG A 42 19.06 -11.39 13.34
N LEU A 43 18.22 -11.10 12.35
CA LEU A 43 16.80 -11.42 12.34
C LEU A 43 16.58 -12.76 11.65
N ASP A 44 15.71 -13.57 12.22
CA ASP A 44 15.37 -14.88 11.71
C ASP A 44 14.23 -14.80 10.70
N LEU A 45 14.52 -15.16 9.44
CA LEU A 45 13.54 -15.19 8.36
C LEU A 45 12.45 -16.25 8.60
N GLU A 46 12.72 -17.33 9.33
CA GLU A 46 11.71 -18.36 9.61
C GLU A 46 10.59 -17.85 10.52
N ARG A 47 10.83 -16.73 11.24
CA ARG A 47 9.82 -16.05 12.07
C ARG A 47 8.87 -15.17 11.27
N ILE A 48 9.00 -15.09 9.95
CA ILE A 48 8.03 -14.37 9.13
C ILE A 48 6.78 -15.23 8.96
N ASN A 49 5.71 -14.86 9.67
CA ASN A 49 4.42 -15.55 9.56
C ASN A 49 3.59 -15.06 8.36
N LEU A 50 3.70 -13.77 8.03
CA LEU A 50 2.85 -13.13 7.05
C LEU A 50 3.60 -12.03 6.29
N LEU A 51 3.47 -12.05 4.97
CA LEU A 51 3.93 -11.00 4.06
C LEU A 51 2.72 -10.32 3.43
N VAL A 52 2.65 -8.99 3.49
CA VAL A 52 1.60 -8.20 2.83
C VAL A 52 2.26 -7.29 1.81
N THR A 53 1.81 -7.36 0.56
CA THR A 53 2.40 -6.60 -0.56
C THR A 53 1.33 -5.91 -1.40
N ASP A 54 1.71 -4.89 -2.16
CA ASP A 54 0.80 -4.15 -3.06
C ASP A 54 0.28 -4.97 -4.26
N GLY A 55 0.74 -6.21 -4.43
CA GLY A 55 0.30 -7.07 -5.53
C GLY A 55 1.12 -6.94 -6.80
N ALA A 56 2.14 -6.09 -6.85
CA ALA A 56 3.00 -5.95 -8.03
C ALA A 56 3.58 -7.32 -8.47
N PRO A 57 3.77 -7.58 -9.77
CA PRO A 57 4.29 -8.86 -10.25
C PRO A 57 5.67 -9.23 -9.68
N SER A 58 6.52 -8.24 -9.41
CA SER A 58 7.81 -8.43 -8.74
C SER A 58 7.67 -8.91 -7.29
N MET A 59 6.56 -8.58 -6.62
CA MET A 59 6.28 -9.00 -5.25
C MET A 59 5.58 -10.36 -5.20
N THR A 60 4.56 -10.57 -6.04
CA THR A 60 3.60 -11.69 -5.92
C THR A 60 3.70 -12.74 -7.01
N GLY A 61 4.61 -12.57 -7.98
CA GLY A 61 4.84 -13.55 -9.05
C GLY A 61 5.13 -14.95 -8.51
N LYS A 62 4.39 -15.95 -9.01
CA LYS A 62 4.41 -17.34 -8.50
C LYS A 62 5.78 -18.03 -8.54
N ILE A 63 6.66 -17.61 -9.44
CA ILE A 63 7.99 -18.21 -9.66
C ILE A 63 9.09 -17.22 -9.32
N LYS A 64 9.04 -16.02 -9.90
CA LYS A 64 10.11 -15.01 -9.81
C LYS A 64 9.82 -13.88 -8.80
N GLY A 65 8.66 -13.91 -8.15
CA GLY A 65 8.25 -12.87 -7.20
C GLY A 65 8.92 -13.03 -5.84
N LEU A 66 9.02 -11.93 -5.10
CA LEU A 66 9.55 -11.91 -3.73
C LEU A 66 8.87 -12.96 -2.83
N SER A 67 7.54 -13.04 -2.83
CA SER A 67 6.79 -13.97 -1.98
C SER A 67 7.16 -15.43 -2.25
N ALA A 68 7.35 -15.80 -3.52
CA ALA A 68 7.73 -17.17 -3.88
C ALA A 68 9.13 -17.50 -3.34
N ARG A 69 10.07 -16.56 -3.45
CA ARG A 69 11.44 -16.72 -2.96
C ARG A 69 11.51 -16.79 -1.44
N LEU A 70 10.84 -15.88 -0.73
CA LEU A 70 10.79 -15.91 0.74
C LEU A 70 10.12 -17.17 1.28
N SER A 71 9.11 -17.70 0.59
CA SER A 71 8.46 -18.95 1.02
C SER A 71 9.39 -20.16 1.04
N ALA A 72 10.48 -20.15 0.26
CA ALA A 72 11.48 -21.22 0.30
C ALA A 72 12.32 -21.18 1.60
N LEU A 73 12.54 -19.99 2.17
CA LEU A 73 13.27 -19.80 3.43
C LEU A 73 12.35 -19.81 4.65
N ALA A 74 11.09 -19.42 4.48
CA ALA A 74 10.07 -19.39 5.52
C ALA A 74 8.81 -20.15 5.06
N PRO A 75 8.81 -21.50 5.07
CA PRO A 75 7.72 -22.31 4.52
C PRO A 75 6.35 -22.10 5.20
N LYS A 76 6.36 -21.61 6.45
CA LYS A 76 5.14 -21.30 7.21
C LYS A 76 4.54 -19.94 6.86
N MET A 77 5.30 -19.08 6.16
CA MET A 77 4.86 -17.76 5.76
C MET A 77 3.65 -17.85 4.84
N LYS A 78 2.64 -17.00 5.09
CA LYS A 78 1.55 -16.73 4.14
C LYS A 78 1.79 -15.40 3.45
N SER A 79 1.27 -15.25 2.23
CA SER A 79 1.29 -13.97 1.51
C SER A 79 -0.12 -13.49 1.28
N LEU A 80 -0.35 -12.20 1.55
CA LEU A 80 -1.61 -11.51 1.28
C LEU A 80 -1.34 -10.28 0.41
N TYR A 81 -2.40 -9.88 -0.30
CA TYR A 81 -2.43 -8.60 -0.97
C TYR A 81 -2.83 -7.51 0.02
N CYS A 82 -2.32 -6.30 -0.20
CA CYS A 82 -2.71 -5.13 0.57
C CYS A 82 -4.20 -4.85 0.35
N LEU A 83 -4.98 -4.86 1.44
CA LEU A 83 -6.41 -4.59 1.41
C LEU A 83 -6.72 -3.21 0.82
N ILE A 84 -5.87 -2.22 1.09
CA ILE A 84 -6.03 -0.86 0.54
C ILE A 84 -5.93 -0.93 -0.99
N HIS A 85 -4.93 -1.64 -1.52
CA HIS A 85 -4.79 -1.81 -2.96
C HIS A 85 -6.00 -2.53 -3.57
N GLN A 86 -6.47 -3.62 -2.93
CA GLN A 86 -7.67 -4.33 -3.38
C GLN A 86 -8.93 -3.46 -3.34
N SER A 87 -9.08 -2.61 -2.30
CA SER A 87 -10.23 -1.72 -2.16
C SER A 87 -10.26 -0.61 -3.22
N VAL A 88 -9.09 -0.19 -3.73
CA VAL A 88 -8.99 0.75 -4.86
C VAL A 88 -9.25 0.05 -6.19
N LEU A 89 -8.79 -1.19 -6.34
CA LEU A 89 -8.97 -1.97 -7.57
C LEU A 89 -10.41 -2.45 -7.77
N CYS A 90 -11.12 -2.79 -6.67
CA CYS A 90 -12.47 -3.34 -6.72
C CYS A 90 -13.48 -2.43 -7.48
N PRO A 91 -13.54 -1.11 -7.23
CA PRO A 91 -14.32 -0.19 -8.04
C PRO A 91 -13.97 -0.19 -9.52
N GLN A 92 -12.69 -0.32 -9.87
CA GLN A 92 -12.26 -0.29 -11.28
C GLN A 92 -12.74 -1.52 -12.06
N LEU A 93 -13.03 -2.62 -11.38
CA LEU A 93 -13.46 -3.89 -11.98
C LEU A 93 -14.98 -3.97 -12.14
N SER A 94 -15.76 -3.10 -11.50
CA SER A 94 -17.22 -3.05 -11.61
C SER A 94 -17.63 -1.81 -12.42
N GLY A 95 -18.30 -1.98 -13.57
CA GLY A 95 -18.59 -0.89 -14.50
C GLY A 95 -19.38 0.27 -13.89
N GLU A 96 -20.42 -0.02 -13.10
CA GLU A 96 -21.24 1.02 -12.44
C GLU A 96 -20.48 1.72 -11.31
N LEU A 97 -19.73 0.95 -10.51
CA LEU A 97 -18.94 1.49 -9.41
C LEU A 97 -17.76 2.31 -9.92
N LYS A 98 -17.15 1.91 -11.04
CA LYS A 98 -16.09 2.65 -11.73
C LYS A 98 -16.58 4.02 -12.16
N ASN A 99 -17.72 4.11 -12.85
CA ASN A 99 -18.27 5.39 -13.31
C ASN A 99 -18.59 6.33 -12.14
N THR A 100 -19.12 5.76 -11.05
CA THR A 100 -19.39 6.51 -9.82
C THR A 100 -18.08 7.03 -9.21
N MET A 101 -17.06 6.18 -9.08
CA MET A 101 -15.76 6.59 -8.55
C MET A 101 -15.05 7.62 -9.45
N ASP A 102 -15.09 7.45 -10.77
CA ASP A 102 -14.51 8.39 -11.73
C ASP A 102 -15.13 9.79 -11.56
N SER A 103 -16.45 9.85 -11.37
CA SER A 103 -17.17 11.10 -11.11
C SER A 103 -16.75 11.73 -9.77
N VAL A 104 -16.71 10.94 -8.69
CA VAL A 104 -16.29 11.40 -7.36
C VAL A 104 -14.84 11.92 -7.40
N MET A 105 -13.93 11.20 -8.06
CA MET A 105 -12.54 11.62 -8.22
C MET A 105 -12.41 12.93 -9.00
N ALA A 106 -13.18 13.10 -10.09
CA ALA A 106 -13.20 14.33 -10.85
C ALA A 106 -13.65 15.52 -9.99
N THR A 107 -14.70 15.35 -9.19
CA THR A 107 -15.19 16.38 -8.27
C THR A 107 -14.16 16.73 -7.20
N ILE A 108 -13.54 15.73 -6.55
CA ILE A 108 -12.51 15.97 -5.53
C ILE A 108 -11.31 16.71 -6.13
N ASN A 109 -10.86 16.31 -7.32
CA ASN A 109 -9.75 16.96 -8.01
C ASN A 109 -10.06 18.40 -8.39
N PHE A 110 -11.26 18.69 -8.88
CA PHE A 110 -11.70 20.05 -9.15
C PHE A 110 -11.66 20.92 -7.87
N ILE A 111 -12.18 20.41 -6.75
CA ILE A 111 -12.26 21.17 -5.49
C ILE A 111 -10.86 21.37 -4.86
N ARG A 112 -10.02 20.33 -4.84
CA ARG A 112 -8.76 20.34 -4.07
C ARG A 112 -7.52 20.65 -4.90
N SER A 113 -7.43 20.11 -6.11
CA SER A 113 -6.19 20.13 -6.91
C SER A 113 -6.11 21.38 -7.80
N THR A 114 -7.24 21.96 -8.18
CA THR A 114 -7.29 23.07 -9.14
C THR A 114 -7.15 24.45 -8.49
N SER A 115 -7.63 24.65 -7.25
CA SER A 115 -7.55 25.96 -6.58
C SER A 115 -7.60 25.87 -5.05
N SER A 116 -6.60 26.47 -4.40
CA SER A 116 -6.57 26.62 -2.93
C SER A 116 -7.73 27.46 -2.40
N LEU A 117 -8.25 28.40 -3.21
CA LEU A 117 -9.40 29.22 -2.85
C LEU A 117 -10.68 28.39 -2.86
N GLN A 118 -10.92 27.60 -3.91
CA GLN A 118 -12.10 26.72 -3.99
C GLN A 118 -12.13 25.73 -2.84
N TYR A 119 -11.00 25.11 -2.53
CA TYR A 119 -10.88 24.21 -1.38
C TYR A 119 -11.25 24.90 -0.05
N ARG A 120 -10.74 26.10 0.19
CA ARG A 120 -11.06 26.87 1.41
C ARG A 120 -12.55 27.23 1.49
N LEU A 121 -13.15 27.63 0.38
CA LEU A 121 -14.58 27.95 0.31
C LEU A 121 -15.45 26.72 0.54
N PHE A 122 -15.07 25.58 -0.04
CA PHE A 122 -15.76 24.32 0.15
C PHE A 122 -15.74 23.84 1.60
N ARG A 123 -14.59 23.93 2.29
CA ARG A 123 -14.51 23.61 3.73
C ARG A 123 -15.38 24.54 4.57
N LYS A 124 -15.43 25.83 4.23
CA LYS A 124 -16.31 26.78 4.93
C LYS A 124 -17.79 26.39 4.74
N LEU A 125 -18.20 26.04 3.53
CA LEU A 125 -19.54 25.56 3.24
C LEU A 125 -19.89 24.32 4.09
N LEU A 126 -19.00 23.32 4.16
CA LEU A 126 -19.23 22.11 4.96
C LEU A 126 -19.36 22.41 6.45
N ALA A 127 -18.53 23.32 6.97
CA ALA A 127 -18.62 23.76 8.36
C ALA A 127 -19.93 24.50 8.64
N ASP A 128 -20.36 25.40 7.75
CA ASP A 128 -21.62 26.14 7.87
C ASP A 128 -22.84 25.18 7.81
N MET A 129 -22.74 24.09 7.07
CA MET A 129 -23.75 23.03 6.99
C MET A 129 -23.72 22.05 8.16
N SER A 130 -22.81 22.22 9.13
CA SER A 130 -22.61 21.28 10.23
C SER A 130 -22.35 19.84 9.77
N ALA A 131 -21.62 19.67 8.66
CA ALA A 131 -21.27 18.36 8.14
C ALA A 131 -20.36 17.61 9.11
N GLU A 132 -20.57 16.30 9.24
CA GLU A 132 -19.74 15.42 10.08
C GLU A 132 -18.26 15.42 9.63
N HIS A 133 -18.03 15.55 8.33
CA HIS A 133 -16.69 15.62 7.75
C HIS A 133 -16.52 16.97 7.05
N VAL A 134 -15.66 17.82 7.61
CA VAL A 134 -15.40 19.19 7.13
C VAL A 134 -14.25 19.29 6.12
N ASP A 135 -13.66 18.15 5.77
CA ASP A 135 -12.56 18.09 4.82
C ASP A 135 -12.71 16.87 3.92
N LEU A 136 -12.18 17.01 2.71
CA LEU A 136 -11.99 15.89 1.81
C LEU A 136 -10.60 15.31 2.06
N LEU A 137 -10.32 14.10 1.61
CA LEU A 137 -8.95 13.67 1.40
C LEU A 137 -8.66 13.76 -0.09
N LEU A 138 -7.45 14.18 -0.47
CA LEU A 138 -7.04 14.02 -1.86
C LEU A 138 -7.01 12.50 -2.08
N HIS A 139 -7.93 11.97 -2.87
CA HIS A 139 -7.73 10.65 -3.45
C HIS A 139 -6.62 10.81 -4.47
N ASN A 140 -5.39 10.78 -3.98
CA ASN A 140 -4.27 10.54 -4.86
C ASN A 140 -4.51 9.11 -5.32
N ASN A 141 -4.57 8.90 -6.64
CA ASN A 141 -4.17 7.63 -7.20
C ASN A 141 -2.74 7.47 -6.74
N VAL A 142 -2.53 6.98 -5.50
CA VAL A 142 -1.20 6.81 -4.98
C VAL A 142 -0.61 5.86 -5.99
N ARG A 143 0.41 6.38 -6.68
CA ARG A 143 0.93 5.92 -7.96
C ARG A 143 1.69 4.63 -7.73
N TRP A 144 1.02 3.63 -7.17
CA TRP A 144 1.60 2.34 -6.82
C TRP A 144 1.68 1.45 -8.05
N LEU A 145 0.79 1.60 -9.04
CA LEU A 145 0.93 0.93 -10.34
C LEU A 145 0.25 1.77 -11.43
N SER A 146 1.05 2.33 -12.34
CA SER A 146 0.61 2.64 -13.69
C SER A 146 0.13 1.37 -14.37
N HIS A 147 -0.99 1.49 -15.09
CA HIS A 147 -1.60 0.44 -15.93
C HIS A 147 -0.54 -0.43 -16.61
N SER A 148 -0.53 -1.72 -16.27
CA SER A 148 -0.06 -2.78 -17.17
C SER A 148 -1.08 -3.02 -18.26
#